data_AF-A0A537Y4A7-F1
#
_entry.id   AF-A0A537Y4A7-F1
#
_cell.length_a   1.000
_cell.length_b   1.000
_cell.length_c   1.000
_cell.angle_alpha   90.00
_cell.angle_beta   90.00
_cell.angle_gamma   90.00
#
_symmetry.space_group_name_H-M   'P 1'
#
loop_
_entity.id
_entity.type
_entity.pdbx_description
1 polymer ?
#
loop_
_entity_poly.entity_id
_entity_poly.type
_entity_poly.pdbx_seq_one_letter_code
_entity_poly.pdbx_strand_id
1 'polypeptide(L)'
;MGKPSKEFISPKTLIPPAGYSHIAKVNRGTIVYLAGQVSSDASGRLIGEGNFEAQVEQVFRNLKIAVEAAGGTMANIVKLNIYLVAAVGQAEVPKLRAIRNRYVNVENPPASTLVVVSRLAQPGWLIEIEAVAALED
;
A
#
# COMPACT_ATOMS: atom_id res chain seq x y z
N MET A 1 23.84 18.34 -0.56
CA MET A 1 23.05 17.12 -0.78
C MET A 1 21.92 17.41 -1.75
N GLY A 2 21.59 16.47 -2.63
CA GLY A 2 20.51 16.62 -3.61
C GLY A 2 19.25 15.87 -3.18
N LYS A 3 18.07 16.33 -3.61
CA LYS A 3 16.78 15.67 -3.37
C LYS A 3 16.86 14.17 -3.72
N PRO A 4 16.17 13.28 -2.98
CA PRO A 4 16.05 11.90 -3.42
C PRO A 4 15.39 11.86 -4.80
N SER A 5 15.99 11.14 -5.74
CA SER A 5 15.40 10.93 -7.05
C SER A 5 14.71 9.57 -7.08
N LYS A 6 13.37 9.63 -7.02
CA LYS A 6 12.46 8.52 -7.29
C LYS A 6 11.99 8.64 -8.73
N GLU A 7 12.03 7.55 -9.47
CA GLU A 7 11.52 7.47 -10.84
C GLU A 7 10.52 6.33 -10.94
N PHE A 8 9.36 6.60 -11.53
CA PHE A 8 8.29 5.63 -11.73
C PHE A 8 8.11 5.40 -13.22
N ILE A 9 8.29 4.15 -13.64
CA ILE A 9 8.42 3.81 -15.06
C ILE A 9 7.44 2.71 -15.41
N SER A 10 6.69 2.90 -16.49
CA SER A 10 5.80 1.91 -17.07
C SER A 10 6.11 1.77 -18.56
N PRO A 11 6.95 0.79 -18.95
CA PRO A 11 7.27 0.55 -20.35
C PRO A 11 6.02 0.29 -21.20
N LYS A 12 5.96 0.90 -22.38
CA LYS A 12 4.82 0.74 -23.31
C LYS A 12 4.66 -0.67 -23.86
N THR A 13 5.66 -1.53 -23.68
CA THR A 13 5.67 -2.94 -24.10
C THR A 13 5.06 -3.88 -23.04
N LEU A 14 4.73 -3.38 -21.85
CA LEU A 14 3.98 -4.12 -20.83
C LEU A 14 2.50 -3.71 -20.82
N ILE A 15 1.65 -4.57 -20.26
CA ILE A 15 0.23 -4.26 -20.08
C ILE A 15 0.05 -2.92 -19.32
N PRO A 16 -0.90 -2.06 -19.72
CA PRO A 16 -1.19 -0.83 -19.00
C PRO A 16 -1.48 -1.11 -17.51
N PRO A 17 -0.78 -0.46 -16.58
CA PRO A 17 -0.96 -0.73 -15.17
C PRO A 17 -2.23 -0.08 -14.63
N ALA A 18 -2.97 -0.79 -13.77
CA ALA A 18 -4.20 -0.31 -13.14
C ALA A 18 -3.91 0.56 -11.90
N GLY A 19 -3.32 1.73 -12.12
CA GLY A 19 -2.96 2.70 -11.08
C GLY A 19 -1.77 2.26 -10.21
N TYR A 20 -0.78 1.66 -10.84
CA TYR A 20 0.54 1.36 -10.26
C TYR A 20 1.62 1.67 -11.31
N SER A 21 2.87 1.66 -10.93
CA SER A 21 3.99 1.71 -11.90
C SER A 21 4.67 0.35 -11.98
N HIS A 22 5.04 -0.10 -13.18
CA HIS A 22 5.77 -1.38 -13.31
C HIS A 22 7.09 -1.37 -12.56
N ILE A 23 7.74 -0.21 -12.51
CA ILE A 23 9.05 -0.02 -11.88
C ILE A 23 8.99 1.21 -10.97
N ALA A 24 9.54 1.07 -9.77
CA ALA A 24 9.93 2.17 -8.91
C ALA A 24 11.44 2.10 -8.71
N LYS A 25 12.16 3.14 -9.14
CA LYS A 25 13.62 3.25 -9.05
C LYS A 25 13.96 4.34 -8.03
N VAL A 26 14.78 3.98 -7.04
CA VAL A 26 15.28 4.91 -6.02
C VAL A 26 16.79 5.02 -6.20
N ASN A 27 17.29 6.20 -6.57
CA ASN A 27 18.73 6.39 -6.81
C ASN A 27 19.47 6.95 -5.57
N ARG A 28 18.75 7.61 -4.66
CA ARG A 28 19.26 8.26 -3.44
C ARG A 28 18.16 8.33 -2.38
N GLY A 29 18.55 8.34 -1.11
CA GLY A 29 17.64 8.38 0.03
C GLY A 29 17.71 7.13 0.91
N THR A 30 17.09 7.22 2.09
CA THR A 30 16.96 6.10 3.03
C THR A 30 15.76 5.22 2.67
N ILE A 31 15.97 3.91 2.54
CA ILE A 31 14.89 2.94 2.33
C ILE A 31 14.34 2.49 3.68
N VAL A 32 13.02 2.62 3.85
CA VAL A 32 12.29 2.18 5.03
C VAL A 32 11.37 1.04 4.64
N TYR A 33 11.48 -0.08 5.35
CA TYR A 33 10.60 -1.23 5.21
C TYR A 33 9.53 -1.18 6.28
N LEU A 34 8.27 -1.10 5.87
CA LEU A 34 7.12 -1.07 6.76
C LEU A 34 6.51 -2.47 6.82
N ALA A 35 6.36 -3.01 8.03
CA ALA A 35 5.65 -4.26 8.24
C ALA A 35 4.20 -4.19 7.70
N GLY A 36 3.64 -5.36 7.37
CA GLY A 36 2.25 -5.50 6.95
C GLY A 36 1.29 -4.83 7.93
N GLN A 37 0.50 -3.91 7.42
CA GLN A 37 -0.56 -3.24 8.16
C GLN A 37 -1.89 -3.94 7.89
N VAL A 38 -2.64 -4.16 8.96
CA VAL A 38 -3.95 -4.81 8.99
C VAL A 38 -4.98 -3.84 9.54
N SER A 39 -6.27 -4.19 9.46
CA SER A 39 -7.34 -3.35 9.98
C SER A 39 -7.48 -3.50 11.49
N SER A 40 -6.51 -2.99 12.25
CA SER A 40 -6.56 -2.93 13.71
C SER A 40 -6.36 -1.52 14.25
N ASP A 41 -6.93 -1.23 15.42
CA ASP A 41 -6.57 -0.05 16.20
C ASP A 41 -5.32 -0.28 17.06
N ALA A 42 -4.91 0.73 17.84
CA ALA A 42 -3.74 0.67 18.71
C ALA A 42 -3.85 -0.34 19.86
N SER A 43 -5.08 -0.81 20.18
CA SER A 43 -5.31 -1.88 21.16
C SER A 43 -5.32 -3.28 20.52
N GLY A 44 -5.14 -3.37 19.20
CA GLY A 44 -5.17 -4.61 18.44
C GLY A 44 -6.57 -5.08 18.05
N ARG A 45 -7.62 -4.27 18.28
CA ARG A 45 -8.99 -4.64 17.91
C ARG A 45 -9.24 -4.44 16.44
N LEU A 46 -9.96 -5.37 15.82
CA LEU A 46 -10.42 -5.27 14.43
C LEU A 46 -11.34 -4.06 14.24
N ILE A 47 -11.03 -3.22 13.24
CA ILE A 47 -11.88 -2.13 12.78
C ILE A 47 -12.61 -2.55 11.50
N GLY A 48 -13.92 -2.34 11.41
CA GLY A 48 -14.68 -2.66 10.20
C GLY A 48 -14.94 -4.15 10.00
N GLU A 49 -15.31 -4.88 11.06
CA GLU A 49 -15.74 -6.27 10.95
C GLU A 49 -16.88 -6.41 9.92
N GLY A 50 -16.72 -7.35 8.97
CA GLY A 50 -17.67 -7.55 7.87
C GLY A 50 -17.72 -6.43 6.82
N ASN A 51 -16.94 -5.35 6.97
CA ASN A 51 -16.93 -4.21 6.06
C ASN A 51 -15.55 -4.04 5.40
N PHE A 52 -15.43 -4.50 4.16
CA PHE A 52 -14.17 -4.46 3.41
C PHE A 52 -13.61 -3.04 3.24
N GLU A 53 -14.43 -2.07 2.82
CA GLU A 53 -13.99 -0.70 2.58
C GLU A 53 -13.47 -0.02 3.85
N ALA A 54 -14.13 -0.27 4.98
CA ALA A 54 -13.66 0.21 6.29
C ALA A 54 -12.30 -0.40 6.67
N GLN A 55 -12.08 -1.68 6.35
CA GLN A 55 -10.79 -2.34 6.59
C GLN A 55 -9.67 -1.79 5.70
N VAL A 56 -9.95 -1.60 4.40
CA VAL A 56 -8.98 -0.99 3.49
C VAL A 56 -8.59 0.39 3.98
N GLU A 57 -9.56 1.20 4.42
CA GLU A 57 -9.29 2.54 4.93
C GLU A 57 -8.42 2.51 6.20
N GLN A 58 -8.71 1.60 7.14
CA GLN A 58 -7.90 1.46 8.34
C GLN A 58 -6.47 1.02 8.03
N VAL A 59 -6.27 0.10 7.09
CA VAL A 59 -4.93 -0.33 6.67
C VAL A 59 -4.13 0.85 6.13
N PHE A 60 -4.71 1.71 5.28
CA PHE A 60 -4.01 2.90 4.79
C PHE A 60 -3.77 3.95 5.87
N ARG A 61 -4.67 4.12 6.86
CA ARG A 61 -4.39 4.94 8.04
C ARG A 61 -3.20 4.41 8.84
N ASN A 62 -3.13 3.10 9.03
CA ASN A 62 -2.04 2.45 9.76
C ASN A 62 -0.70 2.60 9.01
N LEU A 63 -0.69 2.43 7.68
CA LEU A 63 0.48 2.72 6.84
C LEU A 63 0.93 4.18 6.96
N LYS A 64 -0.02 5.12 6.96
CA LYS A 64 0.26 6.54 7.14
C LYS A 64 0.95 6.81 8.49
N ILE A 65 0.40 6.27 9.58
CA ILE A 65 1.00 6.38 10.91
C ILE A 65 2.43 5.82 10.91
N ALA A 66 2.64 4.64 10.33
CA ALA A 66 3.94 3.98 10.30
C ALA A 66 4.99 4.77 9.49
N VAL A 67 4.63 5.30 8.31
CA VAL A 67 5.57 6.11 7.51
C VAL A 67 5.85 7.47 8.15
N GLU A 68 4.86 8.08 8.81
CA GLU A 68 5.03 9.33 9.56
C GLU A 68 5.95 9.15 10.77
N ALA A 69 5.84 8.03 11.49
CA ALA A 69 6.75 7.68 12.57
C ALA A 69 8.21 7.50 12.11
N ALA A 70 8.41 7.14 10.85
CA ALA A 70 9.74 7.05 10.22
C ALA A 70 10.24 8.41 9.67
N GLY A 71 9.48 9.50 9.84
CA GLY A 71 9.81 10.84 9.32
C GLY A 71 9.38 11.08 7.87
N GLY A 72 8.54 10.22 7.31
CA GLY A 72 8.03 10.33 5.94
C GLY A 72 6.56 10.68 5.85
N THR A 73 6.02 10.55 4.63
CA THR A 73 4.60 10.70 4.31
C THR A 73 4.19 9.62 3.32
N MET A 74 2.89 9.50 3.02
CA MET A 74 2.43 8.54 2.01
C MET A 74 3.01 8.80 0.60
N ALA A 75 3.46 10.02 0.30
CA ALA A 75 4.17 10.34 -0.94
C ALA A 75 5.58 9.72 -1.03
N ASN A 76 6.08 9.17 0.08
CA ASN A 76 7.34 8.45 0.14
C ASN A 76 7.21 6.97 -0.19
N ILE A 77 6.00 6.41 -0.23
CA ILE A 77 5.80 5.01 -0.58
C ILE A 77 6.20 4.76 -2.04
N VAL A 78 7.10 3.80 -2.24
CA VAL A 78 7.60 3.39 -3.56
C VAL A 78 7.09 2.02 -3.98
N LYS A 79 6.68 1.18 -3.03
CA LYS A 79 6.09 -0.14 -3.31
C LYS A 79 4.99 -0.49 -2.30
N LEU A 80 3.93 -1.13 -2.81
CA LEU A 80 2.86 -1.76 -2.03
C LEU A 80 2.75 -3.25 -2.39
N ASN A 81 2.70 -4.11 -1.38
CA ASN A 81 2.30 -5.51 -1.51
C ASN A 81 0.94 -5.68 -0.84
N ILE A 82 -0.08 -6.04 -1.60
CA ILE A 82 -1.47 -6.13 -1.15
C ILE A 82 -1.88 -7.60 -1.12
N TYR A 83 -2.32 -8.07 0.04
CA TYR A 83 -2.79 -9.42 0.27
C TYR A 83 -4.29 -9.37 0.58
N LEU A 84 -5.11 -9.91 -0.31
CA LEU A 84 -6.57 -10.06 -0.10
C LEU A 84 -6.89 -11.49 0.30
N VAL A 85 -7.75 -11.68 1.29
CA VAL A 85 -8.24 -13.05 1.59
C VAL A 85 -9.17 -13.53 0.49
N ALA A 86 -9.19 -14.84 0.24
CA ALA A 86 -10.02 -15.46 -0.81
C ALA A 86 -11.54 -15.20 -0.68
N ALA A 87 -12.02 -14.86 0.52
CA ALA A 87 -13.41 -14.49 0.75
C ALA A 87 -13.77 -13.10 0.18
N VAL A 88 -12.78 -12.25 -0.12
CA VAL A 88 -13.00 -10.95 -0.78
C VAL A 88 -13.19 -11.20 -2.27
N GLY A 89 -14.39 -10.93 -2.77
CA GLY A 89 -14.72 -11.11 -4.18
C GLY A 89 -13.93 -10.15 -5.09
N GLN A 90 -13.64 -10.59 -6.31
CA GLN A 90 -12.94 -9.80 -7.33
C GLN A 90 -13.62 -8.43 -7.61
N ALA A 91 -14.93 -8.34 -7.44
CA ALA A 91 -15.72 -7.12 -7.60
C ALA A 91 -15.39 -6.01 -6.57
N GLU A 92 -14.69 -6.34 -5.48
CA GLU A 92 -14.26 -5.38 -4.47
C GLU A 92 -12.94 -4.68 -4.82
N VAL A 93 -12.16 -5.23 -5.77
CA VAL A 93 -10.86 -4.68 -6.18
C VAL A 93 -10.95 -3.22 -6.68
N PRO A 94 -11.96 -2.81 -7.47
CA PRO A 94 -12.15 -1.41 -7.84
C PRO A 94 -12.34 -0.48 -6.62
N LYS A 95 -13.05 -0.92 -5.58
CA LYS A 95 -13.25 -0.12 -4.34
C LYS A 95 -11.93 0.03 -3.58
N LEU A 96 -11.17 -1.05 -3.42
CA LEU A 96 -9.80 -1.00 -2.89
C LEU A 96 -8.94 0.03 -3.63
N ARG A 97 -8.97 0.03 -4.97
CA ARG A 97 -8.19 0.96 -5.79
C ARG A 97 -8.67 2.40 -5.63
N ALA A 98 -9.98 2.63 -5.56
CA ALA A 98 -10.55 3.96 -5.31
C ALA A 98 -10.07 4.51 -3.96
N ILE A 99 -10.07 3.68 -2.91
CA ILE A 99 -9.56 4.06 -1.59
C ILE A 99 -8.06 4.34 -1.64
N ARG A 100 -7.25 3.42 -2.20
CA ARG A 100 -5.79 3.59 -2.37
C ARG A 100 -5.44 4.91 -3.05
N ASN A 101 -6.18 5.29 -4.09
CA ASN A 101 -5.92 6.52 -4.84
C ASN A 101 -6.07 7.80 -4.00
N ARG A 102 -6.71 7.74 -2.83
CA ARG A 102 -6.75 8.86 -1.87
C ARG A 102 -5.46 9.02 -1.06
N TYR A 103 -4.63 7.97 -1.02
CA TYR A 103 -3.43 7.90 -0.19
C TYR A 103 -2.13 7.97 -1.00
N VAL A 104 -2.14 7.56 -2.27
CA VAL A 104 -0.94 7.51 -3.12
C VAL A 104 -0.92 8.65 -4.14
N ASN A 105 0.27 9.00 -4.63
CA ASN A 105 0.39 9.90 -5.78
C ASN A 105 -0.15 9.19 -7.04
N VAL A 106 -1.28 9.64 -7.57
CA VAL A 106 -1.92 9.01 -8.74
C VAL A 106 -1.22 9.32 -10.07
N GLU A 107 -0.45 10.40 -10.13
CA GLU A 107 0.35 10.77 -11.32
C GLU A 107 1.60 9.89 -11.41
N ASN A 108 2.19 9.57 -10.25
CA ASN A 108 3.38 8.73 -10.12
C ASN A 108 3.15 7.66 -9.04
N PRO A 109 2.30 6.65 -9.32
CA PRO A 109 1.89 5.68 -8.31
C PRO A 109 3.01 4.69 -7.99
N PRO A 110 3.05 4.14 -6.76
CA PRO A 110 4.04 3.17 -6.36
C PRO A 110 3.99 1.90 -7.22
N ALA A 111 5.08 1.15 -7.23
CA ALA A 111 5.04 -0.22 -7.70
C ALA A 111 4.06 -1.03 -6.84
N SER A 112 3.36 -1.99 -7.44
CA SER A 112 2.32 -2.72 -6.71
C SER A 112 2.24 -4.18 -7.11
N THR A 113 2.01 -5.01 -6.11
CA THR A 113 1.57 -6.40 -6.27
C THR A 113 0.27 -6.58 -5.52
N LEU A 114 -0.69 -7.28 -6.12
CA LEU A 114 -1.90 -7.75 -5.46
C LEU A 114 -2.00 -9.25 -5.67
N VAL A 115 -2.14 -10.00 -4.57
CA VAL A 115 -2.39 -11.44 -4.59
C VAL A 115 -3.58 -11.78 -3.69
N VAL A 116 -4.22 -12.90 -4.01
CA VAL A 116 -5.26 -13.49 -3.17
C VAL A 116 -4.64 -14.62 -2.37
N VAL A 117 -4.79 -14.58 -1.05
CA VAL A 117 -4.26 -15.56 -0.09
C VAL A 117 -5.39 -16.33 0.58
N SER A 118 -5.10 -17.51 1.11
CA SER A 118 -6.11 -18.35 1.77
C SER A 118 -6.63 -17.72 3.08
N ARG A 119 -5.75 -17.06 3.85
CA ARG A 119 -6.07 -16.36 5.10
C ARG A 119 -4.95 -15.40 5.51
N LEU A 120 -5.26 -14.49 6.42
CA LEU A 120 -4.30 -13.67 7.16
C LEU A 120 -4.07 -14.24 8.57
N ALA A 121 -3.24 -13.57 9.38
CA ALA A 121 -2.84 -14.07 10.69
C ALA A 121 -4.00 -14.17 11.70
N GLN A 122 -4.99 -13.28 11.63
CA GLN A 122 -6.17 -13.30 12.49
C GLN A 122 -7.47 -13.47 11.67
N PRO A 123 -8.49 -14.15 12.24
CA PRO A 123 -9.83 -14.17 11.67
C PRO A 123 -10.42 -12.75 11.53
N GLY A 124 -11.26 -12.56 10.51
CA GLY A 124 -11.95 -11.29 10.27
C GLY A 124 -11.13 -10.24 9.52
N TRP A 125 -9.80 -10.36 9.45
CA TRP A 125 -8.98 -9.53 8.55
C TRP A 125 -9.18 -9.94 7.10
N LEU A 126 -9.56 -8.96 6.28
CA LEU A 126 -9.86 -9.14 4.86
C LEU A 126 -8.71 -8.70 3.95
N ILE A 127 -7.83 -7.83 4.47
CA ILE A 127 -6.73 -7.23 3.74
C ILE A 127 -5.54 -6.94 4.65
N GLU A 128 -4.35 -7.17 4.12
CA GLU A 128 -3.07 -6.73 4.69
C GLU A 128 -2.27 -6.02 3.60
N ILE A 129 -1.59 -4.92 3.95
CA ILE A 129 -0.71 -4.20 3.02
C ILE A 129 0.65 -3.95 3.68
N GLU A 130 1.69 -4.47 3.06
CA GLU A 130 3.09 -4.17 3.36
C GLU A 130 3.59 -3.07 2.41
N ALA A 131 4.47 -2.18 2.88
CA ALA A 131 4.97 -1.08 2.09
C ALA A 131 6.48 -0.88 2.21
N VAL A 132 7.07 -0.33 1.16
CA VAL A 132 8.45 0.20 1.17
C VAL A 132 8.38 1.68 0.87
N ALA A 133 9.10 2.49 1.65
CA ALA A 133 9.22 3.92 1.47
C ALA A 133 10.68 4.33 1.17
N ALA A 134 10.82 5.45 0.48
CA ALA A 134 12.11 6.11 0.27
C ALA A 134 12.04 7.56 0.79
N LEU A 135 12.87 7.85 1.78
CA LEU A 135 12.95 9.15 2.47
C LEU A 135 14.16 9.96 1.99
N GLU A 136 14.16 11.25 2.29
CA GLU A 136 15.36 12.08 2.14
C GLU A 136 16.43 11.63 3.15
N ASP A 137 17.71 11.84 2.82
CA ASP A 137 18.84 11.61 3.73
C ASP A 137 18.99 12.75 4.74
#